data_AF-A0A0N4XD65-F1
#
_entry.id   AF-A0A0N4XD65-F1
#
_cell.length_a   1.000
_cell.length_b   1.000
_cell.length_c   1.000
_cell.angle_alpha   90.00
_cell.angle_beta   90.00
_cell.angle_gamma   90.00
#
_symmetry.space_group_name_H-M   'P 1'
#
loop_
_entity.id
_entity.type
_entity.pdbx_description
1 polymer ?
#
loop_
_entity_poly.entity_id
_entity_poly.type
_entity_poly.pdbx_seq_one_letter_code
_entity_poly.pdbx_strand_id
1 'polypeptide(L)'
;MWRWRDYFEKISTEEFPHPSISRAEPVAGPIQTVSAEEVETALRRMKPGKATGSDDFAAELWKSRCWNSAAWLTSFFNIIAKKEDALKAQQYRFG
;
A
#
# COMPACT_ATOMS: atom_id res chain seq x y z
N MET A 1 19.53 -17.38 -21.15
CA MET A 1 19.28 -16.99 -19.75
C MET A 1 20.17 -15.84 -19.28
N TRP A 2 21.49 -15.91 -19.44
CA TRP A 2 22.43 -14.85 -19.06
C TRP A 2 22.11 -13.47 -19.67
N ARG A 3 21.85 -13.39 -20.99
CA ARG A 3 21.43 -12.14 -21.65
C ARG A 3 20.20 -11.46 -21.03
N TRP A 4 19.25 -12.23 -20.51
CA TRP A 4 18.05 -11.68 -19.84
C TRP A 4 18.37 -11.18 -18.43
N ARG A 5 19.28 -11.86 -17.73
CA ARG A 5 19.75 -11.45 -16.40
C ARG A 5 20.51 -10.13 -16.49
N ASP A 6 21.50 -10.04 -17.38
CA ASP A 6 22.33 -8.84 -17.55
C ASP A 6 21.47 -7.62 -17.98
N TYR A 7 20.49 -7.85 -18.86
CA TYR A 7 19.55 -6.81 -19.27
C TYR A 7 18.66 -6.34 -18.10
N PHE A 8 18.10 -7.28 -17.33
CA PHE A 8 17.23 -6.96 -16.20
C PHE A 8 17.99 -6.21 -15.09
N GLU A 9 19.19 -6.66 -14.75
CA GLU A 9 20.05 -6.05 -13.74
C GLU A 9 20.42 -4.61 -14.10
N LYS A 10 20.69 -4.35 -15.39
CA LYS A 10 20.94 -2.98 -15.87
C LYS A 10 19.72 -2.07 -15.67
N ILE A 11 18.53 -2.49 -16.09
CA ILE A 11 17.32 -1.65 -16.03
C ILE A 11 16.73 -1.52 -14.62
N SER A 12 17.03 -2.45 -13.70
CA SER A 12 16.54 -2.39 -12.31
C SER A 12 17.43 -1.56 -11.38
N THR A 13 18.65 -1.25 -11.82
CA THR A 13 19.66 -0.55 -10.99
C THR A 13 19.90 0.88 -11.47
N GLU A 14 19.76 1.12 -12.77
CA GLU A 14 19.92 2.46 -13.35
C GLU A 14 18.60 3.23 -13.27
N GLU A 15 18.58 4.29 -12.46
CA GLU A 15 17.45 5.22 -12.41
C GLU A 15 17.37 5.97 -13.75
N PHE A 16 16.21 5.89 -14.40
CA PHE A 16 16.00 6.58 -15.66
C PHE A 16 16.05 8.10 -15.45
N PRO A 17 16.60 8.87 -16.41
CA PRO A 17 16.59 10.32 -16.31
C PRO A 17 15.13 10.81 -16.23
N HIS A 18 14.75 11.33 -15.08
CA HIS A 18 13.46 11.93 -14.83
C HIS A 18 13.65 13.32 -14.20
N PRO A 19 12.68 14.23 -14.37
CA PRO A 19 12.70 15.50 -13.65
C PRO A 19 12.82 15.27 -12.15
N SER A 20 13.50 16.16 -11.43
CA SER A 20 13.53 16.11 -9.97
C SER A 20 12.09 16.08 -9.43
N ILE A 21 11.72 14.99 -8.77
CA ILE A 21 10.41 14.89 -8.11
C ILE A 21 10.44 15.91 -6.99
N SER A 22 9.59 16.95 -7.08
CA SER A 22 9.45 17.91 -5.99
C SER A 22 8.98 17.14 -4.76
N ARG A 23 9.84 17.06 -3.75
CA ARG A 23 9.46 16.49 -2.46
C ARG A 23 8.41 17.42 -1.86
N ALA A 24 7.16 16.99 -1.84
CA ALA A 24 6.11 17.74 -1.18
C ALA A 24 6.43 17.84 0.32
N GLU A 25 6.11 18.99 0.91
CA GLU A 25 6.07 19.13 2.37
C GLU A 25 5.28 17.96 2.95
N PRO A 26 5.84 17.21 3.93
CA PRO A 26 5.09 16.18 4.61
C PRO A 26 3.76 16.77 5.11
N VAL A 27 2.65 16.08 4.83
CA VAL A 27 1.35 16.51 5.38
C VAL A 27 1.46 16.45 6.90
N ALA A 28 1.53 17.62 7.54
CA ALA A 28 1.61 17.74 8.98
C ALA A 28 0.23 17.52 9.58
N GLY A 29 0.07 16.44 10.36
CA GLY A 29 -1.16 16.13 11.08
C GLY A 29 -1.29 14.64 11.41
N PRO A 30 -2.24 14.26 12.28
CA PRO A 30 -2.57 12.86 12.52
C PRO A 30 -2.99 12.19 11.21
N ILE A 31 -2.51 10.97 10.94
CA ILE A 31 -3.03 10.19 9.83
C ILE A 31 -4.51 9.94 10.10
N GLN A 32 -5.37 10.32 9.15
CA GLN A 32 -6.81 10.06 9.26
C GLN A 32 -7.04 8.56 9.36
N THR A 33 -7.89 8.15 10.32
CA THR A 33 -8.27 6.75 10.46
C THR A 33 -9.10 6.32 9.27
N VAL A 34 -8.76 5.17 8.72
CA VAL A 34 -9.50 4.55 7.62
C VAL A 34 -10.89 4.13 8.11
N SER A 35 -11.93 4.50 7.36
CA SER A 35 -13.31 4.15 7.68
C SER A 35 -13.74 2.85 6.99
N ALA A 36 -14.70 2.14 7.58
CA ALA A 36 -15.22 0.90 6.99
C ALA A 36 -15.92 1.16 5.64
N GLU A 37 -16.57 2.31 5.47
CA GLU A 37 -17.24 2.72 4.24
C GLU A 37 -16.25 2.96 3.10
N GLU A 38 -15.09 3.55 3.41
CA GLU A 38 -13.99 3.74 2.47
C GLU A 38 -13.44 2.39 2.00
N VAL A 39 -13.18 1.48 2.93
CA VAL A 39 -12.70 0.13 2.61
C VAL A 39 -13.74 -0.63 1.80
N GLU A 40 -15.01 -0.58 2.16
CA GLU A 40 -16.07 -1.25 1.40
C GLU A 40 -16.17 -0.70 -0.04
N THR A 41 -16.06 0.61 -0.20
CA THR A 41 -16.04 1.26 -1.52
C THR A 41 -14.83 0.81 -2.34
N ALA A 42 -13.65 0.71 -1.72
CA ALA A 42 -12.44 0.22 -2.37
C ALA A 42 -12.58 -1.26 -2.80
N LEU A 43 -13.09 -2.12 -1.91
CA LEU A 43 -13.35 -3.53 -2.21
C LEU A 43 -14.33 -3.70 -3.37
N ARG A 44 -15.42 -2.92 -3.41
CA ARG A 44 -16.39 -2.95 -4.51
C ARG A 44 -15.76 -2.60 -5.86
N ARG A 45 -14.77 -1.70 -5.87
CA ARG A 45 -14.02 -1.27 -7.08
C ARG A 45 -13.00 -2.29 -7.58
N MET A 46 -12.63 -3.29 -6.79
CA MET A 46 -11.70 -4.34 -7.23
C MET A 46 -12.28 -5.12 -8.42
N LYS A 47 -11.44 -5.36 -9.43
CA LYS A 47 -11.84 -6.11 -10.65
C LYS A 47 -11.73 -7.61 -10.40
N PRO A 48 -12.78 -8.40 -10.70
CA PRO A 48 -12.72 -9.84 -10.61
C PRO A 48 -11.87 -10.46 -11.72
N GLY A 49 -11.48 -11.72 -11.55
CA GLY A 49 -10.76 -12.51 -12.55
C GLY A 49 -9.32 -12.02 -12.80
N LYS A 50 -8.72 -11.34 -11.82
CA LYS A 50 -7.31 -10.94 -11.85
C LYS A 50 -6.45 -12.03 -11.21
N ALA A 51 -5.26 -12.21 -11.75
CA ALA A 51 -4.25 -13.08 -11.16
C ALA A 51 -3.94 -12.60 -9.74
N THR A 52 -3.76 -13.55 -8.84
CA THR A 52 -3.49 -13.25 -7.45
C THR A 52 -2.06 -12.77 -7.24
N GLY A 53 -1.86 -11.91 -6.24
CA GLY A 53 -0.52 -11.52 -5.80
C GLY A 53 0.19 -12.64 -5.05
N SER A 54 1.36 -12.35 -4.51
CA SER A 54 2.09 -13.28 -3.61
C SER A 54 1.30 -13.67 -2.36
N ASP A 55 0.24 -12.92 -2.05
CA ASP A 55 -0.65 -13.17 -0.93
C ASP A 55 -1.65 -14.32 -1.20
N ASP A 56 -1.84 -14.72 -2.46
CA ASP A 56 -2.81 -15.74 -2.88
C ASP A 56 -4.29 -15.46 -2.48
N PHE A 57 -4.63 -14.21 -2.13
CA PHE A 57 -6.01 -13.75 -1.94
C PHE A 57 -6.60 -13.08 -3.19
N ALA A 58 -7.48 -13.79 -3.90
CA ALA A 58 -8.18 -13.24 -5.05
C ALA A 58 -9.14 -12.08 -4.67
N ALA A 59 -9.40 -11.17 -5.61
CA ALA A 59 -10.39 -10.09 -5.43
C ALA A 59 -11.77 -10.63 -4.97
N GLU A 60 -12.12 -11.84 -5.40
CA GLU A 60 -13.42 -12.46 -5.13
C GLU A 60 -13.54 -12.84 -3.66
N LEU A 61 -12.44 -13.26 -3.05
CA LEU A 61 -12.36 -13.55 -1.63
C LEU A 61 -12.51 -12.26 -0.81
N TRP A 62 -11.89 -11.16 -1.23
CA TRP A 62 -12.05 -9.85 -0.58
C TRP A 62 -13.47 -9.29 -0.70
N LYS A 63 -14.13 -9.53 -1.83
CA LYS A 63 -15.51 -9.09 -2.10
C LYS A 63 -16.58 -10.04 -1.56
N SER A 64 -16.20 -11.24 -1.15
CA SER A 64 -17.11 -12.24 -0.61
C SER A 64 -17.70 -11.75 0.72
N ARG A 65 -18.95 -12.15 0.99
CA ARG A 65 -19.60 -11.90 2.30
C ARG A 65 -19.32 -13.00 3.32
N CYS A 66 -18.50 -14.00 2.98
CA CYS A 66 -18.30 -15.16 3.85
C CYS A 66 -17.40 -14.87 5.06
N TRP A 67 -16.63 -13.78 5.01
CA TRP A 67 -15.87 -13.26 6.14
C TRP A 67 -15.93 -11.73 6.10
N ASN A 68 -15.92 -11.07 7.26
CA ASN A 68 -16.07 -9.62 7.36
C ASN A 68 -14.78 -8.88 6.95
N SER A 69 -14.42 -9.00 5.66
CA SER A 69 -13.19 -8.50 5.06
C SER A 69 -13.02 -7.00 5.25
N ALA A 70 -14.11 -6.23 5.10
CA ALA A 70 -14.11 -4.78 5.30
C ALA A 70 -13.72 -4.41 6.74
N ALA A 71 -14.35 -5.01 7.75
CA ALA A 71 -14.02 -4.71 9.14
C ALA A 71 -12.58 -5.14 9.50
N TRP A 72 -12.15 -6.30 9.02
CA TRP A 72 -10.79 -6.79 9.24
C TRP A 72 -9.74 -5.85 8.63
N LEU A 73 -9.90 -5.49 7.36
CA LEU A 73 -9.00 -4.57 6.65
C LEU A 73 -8.99 -3.18 7.29
N THR A 74 -10.14 -2.68 7.72
CA THR A 74 -10.25 -1.39 8.43
C THR A 74 -9.40 -1.41 9.70
N SER A 75 -9.52 -2.48 10.51
CA SER A 75 -8.70 -2.64 11.72
C SER A 75 -7.21 -2.72 11.38
N PHE A 76 -6.85 -3.52 10.38
CA PHE A 76 -5.47 -3.72 9.94
C PHE A 76 -4.81 -2.41 9.48
N PHE A 77 -5.47 -1.65 8.59
CA PHE A 77 -4.95 -0.37 8.11
C PHE A 77 -4.83 0.66 9.22
N ASN A 78 -5.78 0.70 10.16
CA ASN A 78 -5.69 1.59 11.31
C ASN A 78 -4.53 1.22 12.26
N ILE A 79 -4.15 -0.06 12.36
CA ILE A 79 -2.94 -0.47 13.10
C ILE A 79 -1.68 0.05 12.39
N ILE A 80 -1.61 -0.07 11.06
CA ILE A 80 -0.48 0.42 10.26
C ILE A 80 -0.34 1.94 10.38
N ALA A 81 -1.44 2.67 10.19
CA ALA A 81 -1.46 4.13 10.31
C ALA A 81 -0.95 4.61 11.67
N LYS A 82 -1.42 3.99 12.77
CA LYS A 82 -0.95 4.31 14.12
C LYS A 82 0.54 4.06 14.33
N LYS A 83 1.07 2.97 13.76
CA LYS A 83 2.51 2.68 13.84
C LYS A 83 3.32 3.73 13.08
N GLU A 84 2.86 4.13 11.91
CA GLU A 84 3.53 5.16 11.10
C GLU A 84 3.54 6.52 11.81
N ASP A 85 2.41 6.93 12.39
CA ASP A 85 2.33 8.14 13.23
C ASP A 85 3.31 8.09 14.40
N ALA A 86 3.41 6.94 15.09
CA ALA A 86 4.34 6.77 16.20
C ALA A 86 5.81 6.87 15.76
N LEU A 87 6.17 6.28 14.61
CA LEU A 87 7.53 6.36 14.05
C LEU A 87 7.89 7.79 13.64
N LYS A 88 6.97 8.52 12.99
CA LYS A 88 7.18 9.94 12.65
C LYS A 88 7.34 10.78 13.91
N ALA A 89 6.48 10.58 14.91
CA ALA A 89 6.57 11.30 16.18
C ALA A 89 7.89 11.05 16.95
N GLN A 90 8.49 9.86 16.82
CA GLN A 90 9.82 9.58 17.36
C GLN A 90 10.94 10.31 16.58
N GLN A 91 10.84 10.38 15.25
CA GLN A 91 11.83 11.07 14.41
C GLN A 91 11.92 12.57 14.71
N TYR A 92 10.78 13.24 14.95
CA TYR A 92 10.74 14.66 15.32
C TYR A 92 11.09 14.94 16.80
N ARG A 93 11.21 13.91 17.65
CA ARG A 93 11.56 14.07 19.08
C ARG A 93 13.06 14.13 19.34
N PHE A 94 13.88 13.66 18.40
CA PHE A 94 15.34 13.59 18.52
C PHE A 94 16.08 14.38 17.43
N GLY A 95 15.37 15.23 16.68
CA GLY A 95 15.91 16.12 15.66
C GLY A 95 16.01 17.57 16.14
#